data_AF-A0AAV5ZSZ4-F1
#
_entry.id   AF-A0AAV5ZSZ4-F1
#
_cell.length_a   1.000
_cell.length_b   1.000
_cell.length_c   1.000
_cell.angle_alpha   90.00
_cell.angle_beta   90.00
_cell.angle_gamma   90.00
#
_symmetry.space_group_name_H-M   'P 1'
#
loop_
_entity.id
_entity.type
_entity.pdbx_description
1 polymer ?
#
loop_
_entity_poly.entity_id
_entity_poly.type
_entity_poly.pdbx_seq_one_letter_code
_entity_poly.pdbx_strand_id
1 'polypeptide(L)'
;MTAMRYTLLGPDGQPGWSTVPGTLGGHTQSRLYGRLDCPAALRAIARGGYVKDRVFFADEQTAVAAGYRPCAVCLPEKYARWKARRDPG
;
A
#
# COMPACT_ATOMS: atom_id res chain seq x y z
N MET A 1 8.72 -15.43 -24.13
CA MET A 1 7.81 -14.49 -23.43
C MET A 1 8.52 -14.01 -22.18
N THR A 2 9.02 -12.79 -22.17
CA THR A 2 9.78 -12.21 -21.06
C THR A 2 8.81 -11.95 -19.91
N ALA A 3 8.86 -12.77 -18.86
CA ALA A 3 8.03 -12.56 -17.68
C ALA A 3 8.42 -11.21 -17.05
N MET A 4 7.55 -10.20 -17.18
CA MET A 4 7.70 -8.94 -16.46
C MET A 4 7.65 -9.24 -14.97
N ARG A 5 8.77 -9.03 -14.29
CA ARG A 5 8.89 -9.23 -12.83
C ARG A 5 8.63 -7.89 -12.17
N TYR A 6 7.55 -7.81 -11.42
CA TYR A 6 7.21 -6.66 -10.59
C TYR A 6 7.70 -6.91 -9.17
N THR A 7 8.30 -5.90 -8.54
CA THR A 7 8.65 -5.94 -7.12
C THR A 7 7.44 -5.54 -6.30
N LEU A 8 6.82 -6.51 -5.63
CA LEU A 8 5.67 -6.29 -4.73
C LEU A 8 6.08 -6.61 -3.30
N LEU A 9 5.49 -5.93 -2.33
CA LEU A 9 5.66 -6.31 -0.94
C LEU A 9 4.73 -7.47 -0.62
N GLY A 10 5.29 -8.57 -0.13
CA GLY A 10 4.55 -9.73 0.34
C GLY A 10 3.86 -9.48 1.70
N PRO A 11 3.03 -10.43 2.15
CA PRO A 11 2.31 -10.34 3.43
C PRO A 11 3.27 -10.33 4.62
N ASP A 12 4.50 -10.81 4.45
CA ASP A 12 5.54 -10.82 5.49
C ASP A 12 6.26 -9.46 5.61
N GLY A 13 5.85 -8.45 4.83
CA GLY A 13 6.50 -7.14 4.79
C GLY A 13 7.84 -7.16 4.05
N GLN A 14 8.15 -8.23 3.31
CA GLN A 14 9.37 -8.35 2.52
C GLN A 14 9.11 -8.15 1.02
N PRO A 15 10.03 -7.51 0.27
CA PRO A 15 9.93 -7.39 -1.18
C PRO A 15 10.05 -8.77 -1.84
N GLY A 16 9.06 -9.13 -2.65
CA GLY A 16 9.01 -10.34 -3.45
C GLY A 16 8.82 -10.04 -4.93
N TRP A 17 9.22 -11.00 -5.77
CA TRP A 17 8.99 -10.94 -7.21
C TRP A 17 7.60 -11.46 -7.54
N SER A 18 6.85 -10.72 -8.34
CA SER A 18 5.54 -11.13 -8.84
C SER A 18 5.49 -11.04 -10.35
N THR A 19 4.77 -11.98 -10.97
CA THR A 19 4.43 -11.95 -12.40
C THR A 19 3.21 -11.09 -12.70
N VAL A 20 2.48 -10.66 -11.66
CA VAL A 20 1.34 -9.76 -11.78
C VAL A 20 1.70 -8.36 -11.26
N PRO A 21 1.21 -7.29 -11.91
CA PRO A 21 1.37 -5.95 -11.38
C PRO A 21 0.54 -5.78 -10.10
N GLY A 22 1.07 -5.00 -9.17
CA GLY A 22 0.34 -4.65 -7.94
C GLY A 22 -0.83 -3.72 -8.25
N THR A 23 -1.98 -3.97 -7.62
CA THR A 23 -3.20 -3.15 -7.79
C THR A 23 -3.28 -2.01 -6.76
N LEU A 24 -2.53 -2.13 -5.67
CA LEU A 24 -2.49 -1.15 -4.59
C LEU A 24 -1.08 -0.60 -4.42
N GLY A 25 -1.01 0.67 -4.01
CA GLY A 25 0.23 1.35 -3.69
C GLY A 25 0.29 1.70 -2.22
N GLY A 26 1.48 1.69 -1.65
CA GLY A 26 1.70 2.15 -0.30
C GLY A 26 3.01 2.89 -0.11
N HIS A 27 3.22 3.33 1.11
CA HIS A 27 4.40 4.06 1.55
C HIS A 27 5.08 3.28 2.67
N THR A 28 6.34 2.89 2.48
CA THR A 28 7.07 2.11 3.49
C THR A 28 7.28 2.92 4.77
N GLN A 29 7.66 4.20 4.67
CA GLN A 29 7.90 5.06 5.84
C GLN A 29 6.63 5.30 6.68
N SER A 30 5.51 5.60 6.01
CA SER A 30 4.25 5.89 6.71
C SER A 30 3.39 4.64 6.98
N ARG A 31 3.87 3.47 6.55
CA ARG A 31 3.23 2.14 6.60
C ARG A 31 1.74 2.20 6.27
N LEU A 32 1.40 2.85 5.17
CA LEU A 32 0.01 2.97 4.70
C LEU A 32 -0.12 2.41 3.29
N TYR A 33 -1.28 1.83 2.99
CA TYR A 33 -1.66 1.39 1.65
C TYR A 33 -2.92 2.13 1.19
N GLY A 34 -3.07 2.24 -0.12
CA GLY A 34 -4.22 2.84 -0.76
C GLY A 34 -4.27 2.52 -2.24
N ARG A 35 -5.27 3.07 -2.90
CA ARG A 35 -5.38 2.98 -4.35
C ARG A 35 -4.31 3.82 -5.04
N LEU A 36 -3.93 3.41 -6.26
CA LEU A 36 -2.93 4.10 -7.09
C LEU A 36 -3.41 5.50 -7.54
N ASP A 37 -4.73 5.71 -7.57
CA ASP A 37 -5.41 6.97 -7.94
C ASP A 37 -5.61 7.93 -6.75
N CYS A 38 -5.08 7.60 -5.57
CA CYS A 38 -5.36 8.36 -4.36
C CYS A 38 -4.82 9.81 -4.49
N PRO A 39 -5.65 10.85 -4.22
CA PRO A 39 -5.20 12.24 -4.25
C PRO A 39 -4.03 12.51 -3.29
N ALA A 40 -3.98 11.81 -2.16
CA ALA A 40 -2.86 11.92 -1.22
C ALA A 40 -1.56 11.36 -1.82
N ALA A 41 -1.64 10.23 -2.55
CA ALA A 41 -0.49 9.66 -3.24
C ALA A 41 -0.03 10.56 -4.39
N LEU A 42 -0.97 11.09 -5.19
CA LEU A 42 -0.66 12.03 -6.27
C LEU A 42 0.00 13.31 -5.74
N ARG A 43 -0.52 13.89 -4.64
CA ARG A 43 0.10 15.04 -3.97
C ARG A 43 1.50 14.73 -3.45
N ALA A 44 1.71 13.53 -2.92
CA ALA A 44 3.02 13.13 -2.41
C ALA A 44 4.03 12.91 -3.55
N ILE A 45 3.60 12.33 -4.67
CA ILE A 45 4.40 12.21 -5.90
C ILE A 45 4.74 13.61 -6.45
N ALA A 46 3.76 14.51 -6.53
CA ALA A 46 3.98 15.89 -6.98
C ALA A 46 4.96 16.67 -6.09
N ARG A 47 5.06 16.32 -4.80
CA ARG A 47 6.03 16.89 -3.85
C ARG A 47 7.45 16.31 -3.99
N GLY A 48 7.68 15.36 -4.90
CA GLY A 48 9.01 14.86 -5.26
C GLY A 48 9.70 13.93 -4.25
N GLY A 49 9.23 13.86 -3.00
CA GLY A 49 9.85 13.02 -1.96
C GLY A 49 9.45 11.54 -1.97
N TYR A 50 8.42 11.15 -2.72
CA TYR A 50 7.65 9.92 -2.44
C TYR A 50 8.02 8.69 -3.28
N VAL A 51 8.79 8.83 -4.37
CA VAL A 51 9.00 7.74 -5.33
C VAL A 51 9.91 6.63 -4.78
N LYS A 52 10.85 6.99 -3.90
CA LYS A 52 11.86 6.07 -3.35
C LYS A 52 11.27 5.03 -2.39
N ASP A 53 10.28 5.46 -1.62
CA ASP A 53 9.63 4.71 -0.55
C ASP A 53 8.26 4.13 -0.98
N ARG A 54 7.97 4.19 -2.28
CA ARG A 54 6.72 3.67 -2.86
C ARG A 54 6.82 2.16 -3.01
N VAL A 55 5.96 1.45 -2.29
CA VAL A 55 5.80 0.00 -2.40
C VAL A 55 4.49 -0.32 -3.09
N PHE A 56 4.41 -1.51 -3.69
CA PHE A 56 3.20 -1.99 -4.36
C PHE A 56 2.77 -3.32 -3.74
N PHE A 57 1.46 -3.55 -3.70
CA PHE A 57 0.88 -4.77 -3.18
C PHE A 57 0.01 -5.44 -4.24
N ALA A 58 -0.01 -6.77 -4.24
CA ALA A 58 -0.89 -7.54 -5.11
C ALA A 58 -2.37 -7.21 -4.80
N ASP A 59 -2.71 -7.22 -3.50
CA ASP A 59 -4.05 -7.00 -2.99
C ASP A 59 -4.02 -6.35 -1.60
N GLU A 60 -5.20 -6.06 -1.08
CA GLU A 60 -5.36 -5.44 0.23
C GLU A 60 -4.99 -6.37 1.39
N GLN A 61 -5.30 -7.66 1.28
CA GLN A 61 -5.00 -8.62 2.34
C GLN A 61 -3.50 -8.69 2.59
N THR A 62 -2.71 -8.72 1.53
CA THR A 62 -1.26 -8.66 1.54
C THR A 62 -0.76 -7.40 2.24
N ALA A 63 -1.34 -6.23 1.92
CA ALA A 63 -0.96 -4.97 2.57
C ALA A 63 -1.29 -4.97 4.07
N VAL A 64 -2.46 -5.46 4.44
CA VAL A 64 -2.89 -5.55 5.85
C VAL A 64 -2.02 -6.55 6.63
N ALA A 65 -1.72 -7.71 6.05
CA ALA A 65 -0.85 -8.72 6.63
C ALA A 65 0.57 -8.20 6.85
N ALA A 66 1.08 -7.41 5.90
CA ALA A 66 2.36 -6.72 6.01
C ALA A 66 2.39 -5.60 7.07
N GLY A 67 1.28 -5.37 7.78
CA GLY A 67 1.18 -4.37 8.83
C GLY A 67 0.92 -2.95 8.34
N TYR A 68 0.49 -2.78 7.08
CA TYR A 68 0.15 -1.47 6.53
C TYR A 68 -1.29 -1.10 6.89
N ARG A 69 -1.49 0.18 7.21
CA ARG A 69 -2.82 0.73 7.49
C ARG A 69 -3.50 1.24 6.21
N PRO A 70 -4.83 1.12 6.08
CA PRO A 70 -5.57 1.74 4.99
C PRO A 70 -5.44 3.27 5.03
N CYS A 71 -5.39 3.89 3.85
CA CYS A 71 -5.38 5.33 3.70
C CYS A 71 -6.75 5.93 4.09
N ALA A 72 -6.75 6.85 5.04
CA ALA A 72 -7.97 7.55 5.47
C ALA A 72 -8.63 8.40 4.37
N VAL A 73 -7.90 8.75 3.30
CA VAL A 73 -8.39 9.61 2.21
C VAL A 73 -9.13 8.81 1.15
N CYS A 74 -8.53 7.75 0.60
CA CYS A 74 -9.16 6.96 -0.46
C CYS A 74 -9.94 5.75 0.06
N LEU A 75 -9.67 5.29 1.29
CA LEU A 75 -10.31 4.13 1.93
C LEU A 75 -10.82 4.47 3.35
N PRO A 76 -11.70 5.48 3.50
CA PRO A 76 -12.16 5.93 4.81
C PRO A 76 -12.87 4.83 5.62
N GLU A 77 -13.71 4.00 4.97
CA GLU A 77 -14.41 2.90 5.63
C GLU A 77 -13.45 1.85 6.20
N LYS A 78 -12.44 1.48 5.41
CA LYS A 78 -11.44 0.48 5.83
C LYS A 78 -10.56 1.05 6.94
N TYR A 79 -10.25 2.34 6.87
CA TYR A 79 -9.57 3.06 7.93
C TYR A 79 -10.37 3.11 9.23
N ALA A 80 -11.68 3.37 9.17
CA ALA A 80 -12.55 3.30 10.33
C ALA A 80 -12.55 1.90 10.95
N ARG A 81 -12.69 0.84 10.13
CA ARG A 81 -12.61 -0.56 10.60
C ARG A 81 -11.25 -0.90 11.20
N TRP A 82 -10.16 -0.44 10.58
CA TRP A 82 -8.81 -0.64 11.12
C TRP A 82 -8.62 0.06 12.46
N LYS A 83 -9.12 1.29 12.60
CA LYS A 83 -9.06 2.05 13.85
C LYS A 83 -9.88 1.38 14.96
N ALA A 84 -11.12 0.99 14.66
CA ALA A 84 -12.00 0.30 15.61
C ALA A 84 -11.42 -1.03 16.11
N ARG A 85 -10.62 -1.74 15.30
CA ARG A 85 -9.92 -2.96 15.72
C ARG A 85 -8.72 -2.72 16.63
N ARG A 86 -8.13 -1.52 16.60
CA ARG A 86 -6.92 -1.20 17.39
C ARG A 86 -7.21 -0.44 18.67
N ASP A 87 -8.38 0.18 18.74
CA ASP A 87 -8.85 0.89 19.92
C ASP A 87 -10.19 0.26 20.35
N PRO A 88 -10.16 -0.94 20.97
CA PRO A 88 -11.27 -1.35 21.81
C PRO A 88 -11.15 -0.46 23.05
N GLY A 89 -12.00 0.57 23.15
CA GLY A 89 -11.97 1.56 24.22
C GLY A 89 -11.87 0.96 25.63
#